data_AF-A0A849RPL1-F1
#
_entry.id   AF-A0A849RPL1-F1
#
_cell.length_a   1.000
_cell.length_b   1.000
_cell.length_c   1.000
_cell.angle_alpha   90.00
_cell.angle_beta   90.00
_cell.angle_gamma   90.00
#
_symmetry.space_group_name_H-M   'P 1'
#
loop_
_entity.id
_entity.type
_entity.pdbx_description
1 polymer ?
#
loop_
_entity_poly.entity_id
_entity_poly.type
_entity_poly.pdbx_seq_one_letter_code
_entity_poly.pdbx_strand_id
1 'polypeptide(L)'
;MSVRHSTTGVLLLSALIGIPLPSHAAEAMNGRIEIIGEYRYAARESESVADAKALACREAWRQAVTTSSLYREYTVAVIDSPLLRELSSTLANRHVHDPQIVEQTERGRTVSCRVQGYLQTDESARVIRTQLTSGPLATEGMDQNRALRLLTVKEDASGIIAIQYQALKRLDWLGTHYQGGLRESADIMVDFYDEQGLLMKTERYPARRTVTGDDVMNPGAIAVLKATKPAGSKTYRVWLVK
;
A
#
# COMPACT_ATOMS: atom_id res chain seq x y z
N MET A 1 -72.87 34.30 20.23
CA MET A 1 -72.66 33.47 21.44
C MET A 1 -72.20 32.11 20.93
N SER A 2 -70.89 31.81 20.94
CA SER A 2 -70.13 31.19 22.05
C SER A 2 -70.66 29.79 22.42
N VAL A 3 -69.90 28.69 22.54
CA VAL A 3 -68.50 28.27 22.34
C VAL A 3 -68.54 26.72 22.41
N ARG A 4 -67.61 26.06 21.71
CA ARG A 4 -66.97 24.72 21.86
C ARG A 4 -67.48 23.70 22.89
N HIS A 5 -67.37 22.40 22.53
CA HIS A 5 -66.49 21.36 23.11
C HIS A 5 -66.34 20.24 22.05
N SER A 6 -65.16 19.89 21.50
CA SER A 6 -64.00 19.16 22.06
C SER A 6 -64.26 17.67 22.33
N THR A 7 -63.66 16.78 21.52
CA THR A 7 -62.99 15.50 21.91
C THR A 7 -62.46 14.80 20.64
N THR A 8 -61.15 14.84 20.37
CA THR A 8 -60.17 13.73 20.53
C THR A 8 -60.47 12.44 19.76
N GLY A 9 -59.56 12.04 18.86
CA GLY A 9 -59.63 10.75 18.17
C GLY A 9 -58.53 10.49 17.14
N VAL A 10 -57.27 10.51 17.60
CA VAL A 10 -56.08 9.75 17.12
C VAL A 10 -55.91 9.50 15.61
N LEU A 11 -54.94 10.21 15.04
CA LEU A 11 -54.26 9.90 13.77
C LEU A 11 -53.39 8.64 13.93
N LEU A 12 -53.62 7.62 13.10
CA LEU A 12 -52.66 6.55 12.84
C LEU A 12 -52.16 6.67 11.39
N LEU A 13 -51.10 7.48 11.22
CA LEU A 13 -50.25 7.46 10.03
C LEU A 13 -49.50 6.12 10.02
N SER A 14 -49.92 5.20 9.17
CA SER A 14 -49.13 3.99 8.86
C SER A 14 -48.01 4.38 7.89
N ALA A 15 -46.83 4.65 8.44
CA ALA A 15 -45.60 4.81 7.67
C ALA A 15 -45.18 3.44 7.12
N LEU A 16 -45.46 3.19 5.84
CA LEU A 16 -44.81 2.14 5.06
C LEU A 16 -43.35 2.57 4.84
N ILE A 17 -42.48 2.16 5.75
CA ILE A 17 -41.03 2.20 5.59
C ILE A 17 -40.71 1.17 4.49
N GLY A 18 -40.64 1.64 3.24
CA GLY A 18 -40.03 0.88 2.16
C GLY A 18 -38.58 0.63 2.52
N ILE A 19 -38.26 -0.60 2.89
CA ILE A 19 -36.89 -1.07 3.06
C ILE A 19 -36.22 -0.90 1.70
N PRO A 20 -35.16 -0.07 1.56
CA PRO A 20 -34.37 -0.09 0.35
C PRO A 20 -33.69 -1.47 0.29
N LEU A 21 -34.18 -2.32 -0.62
CA LEU A 21 -33.40 -3.46 -1.07
C LEU A 21 -32.05 -2.90 -1.54
N PRO A 22 -30.91 -3.45 -1.09
CA PRO A 22 -29.66 -3.17 -1.78
C PRO A 22 -29.84 -3.72 -3.20
N SER A 23 -30.08 -2.81 -4.15
CA SER A 23 -29.81 -3.03 -5.55
C SER A 23 -28.36 -3.48 -5.61
N HIS A 24 -28.16 -4.79 -5.60
CA HIS A 24 -26.98 -5.39 -6.17
C HIS A 24 -27.10 -4.99 -7.64
N ALA A 25 -26.48 -3.87 -7.98
CA ALA A 25 -26.19 -3.55 -9.35
C ALA A 25 -25.52 -4.81 -9.89
N ALA A 26 -26.23 -5.51 -10.77
CA ALA A 26 -25.67 -6.59 -11.53
C ALA A 26 -24.42 -6.02 -12.19
N GLU A 27 -23.26 -6.39 -11.63
CA GLU A 27 -21.96 -5.99 -12.10
C GLU A 27 -21.88 -6.53 -13.52
N ALA A 28 -22.07 -5.62 -14.48
CA ALA A 28 -22.18 -5.96 -15.87
C ALA A 28 -20.94 -6.75 -16.28
N MET A 29 -21.17 -7.90 -16.90
CA MET A 29 -20.20 -8.87 -17.43
C MET A 29 -19.33 -8.31 -18.58
N ASN A 30 -18.76 -7.11 -18.43
CA ASN A 30 -17.98 -6.42 -19.46
C ASN A 30 -16.51 -6.23 -19.08
N GLY A 31 -16.02 -6.91 -18.04
CA GLY A 31 -14.60 -6.91 -17.68
C GLY A 31 -14.02 -5.52 -17.35
N ARG A 32 -14.88 -4.52 -17.13
CA ARG A 32 -14.49 -3.15 -16.79
C ARG A 32 -15.35 -2.61 -15.65
N ILE A 33 -14.73 -1.87 -14.74
CA ILE A 33 -15.39 -1.23 -13.60
C ILE A 33 -15.21 0.27 -13.74
N GLU A 34 -16.31 1.01 -13.62
CA GLU A 34 -16.29 2.47 -13.58
C GLU A 34 -15.71 2.95 -12.25
N ILE A 35 -14.81 3.92 -12.32
CA ILE A 35 -14.23 4.58 -11.15
C ILE A 35 -14.50 6.08 -11.21
N ILE A 36 -14.89 6.64 -10.06
CA ILE A 36 -15.20 8.06 -9.89
C ILE A 36 -14.46 8.55 -8.65
N GLY A 37 -13.76 9.68 -8.78
CA GLY A 37 -13.05 10.31 -7.68
C GLY A 37 -13.33 11.80 -7.62
N GLU A 38 -13.40 12.34 -6.41
CA GLU A 38 -13.47 13.78 -6.17
C GLU A 38 -12.44 14.13 -5.09
N TYR A 39 -11.64 15.14 -5.35
CA TYR A 39 -10.70 15.66 -4.38
C TYR A 39 -10.74 17.19 -4.33
N ARG A 40 -10.61 17.74 -3.12
CA ARG A 40 -10.57 19.18 -2.86
C ARG A 40 -9.26 19.52 -2.16
N TYR A 41 -8.57 20.51 -2.70
CA TYR A 41 -7.26 20.94 -2.25
C TYR A 41 -7.22 22.43 -1.98
N ALA A 42 -6.68 22.83 -0.84
CA ALA A 42 -6.40 24.23 -0.52
C ALA A 42 -4.94 24.55 -0.88
N ALA A 43 -4.76 25.32 -1.96
CA ALA A 43 -3.45 25.68 -2.49
C ALA A 43 -2.65 26.53 -1.49
N ARG A 44 -1.34 26.30 -1.45
CA ARG A 44 -0.42 27.09 -0.62
C ARG A 44 -0.18 28.46 -1.26
N GLU A 45 0.22 29.43 -0.44
CA GLU A 45 0.43 30.82 -0.89
C GLU A 45 1.53 30.96 -1.96
N SER A 46 2.54 30.09 -1.91
CA SER A 46 3.66 30.07 -2.87
C SER A 46 3.49 29.08 -4.02
N GLU A 47 2.36 28.36 -4.09
CA GLU A 47 2.13 27.32 -5.09
C GLU A 47 1.39 27.87 -6.31
N SER A 48 1.76 27.43 -7.51
CA SER A 48 1.06 27.84 -8.71
C SER A 48 -0.32 27.17 -8.79
N VAL A 49 -1.29 27.86 -9.39
CA VAL A 49 -2.64 27.31 -9.63
C VAL A 49 -2.58 26.04 -10.49
N ALA A 50 -1.64 25.97 -11.43
CA ALA A 50 -1.44 24.80 -12.28
C ALA A 50 -0.97 23.59 -11.48
N ASP A 51 -0.02 23.77 -10.56
CA ASP A 51 0.49 22.70 -9.69
C ASP A 51 -0.61 22.21 -8.73
N ALA A 52 -1.39 23.14 -8.16
CA ALA A 52 -2.51 22.82 -7.28
C ALA A 52 -3.61 22.02 -8.03
N LYS A 53 -3.90 22.38 -9.29
CA LYS A 53 -4.83 21.63 -10.17
C LYS A 53 -4.31 20.24 -10.50
N ALA A 54 -3.04 20.13 -10.87
CA ALA A 54 -2.41 18.84 -11.16
C ALA A 54 -2.40 17.93 -9.92
N LEU A 55 -2.13 18.48 -8.74
CA LEU A 55 -2.18 17.76 -7.47
C LEU A 55 -3.59 17.30 -7.14
N ALA A 56 -4.59 18.18 -7.25
CA ALA A 56 -5.97 17.84 -6.97
C ALA A 56 -6.47 16.69 -7.86
N CYS A 57 -6.17 16.73 -9.16
CA CYS A 57 -6.60 15.66 -10.07
C CYS A 57 -5.84 14.35 -9.87
N ARG A 58 -4.54 14.41 -9.54
CA ARG A 58 -3.77 13.21 -9.20
C ARG A 58 -4.34 12.51 -7.96
N GLU A 59 -4.68 13.27 -6.92
CA GLU A 59 -5.30 12.71 -5.72
C GLU A 59 -6.74 12.23 -5.98
N ALA A 60 -7.51 12.91 -6.84
CA ALA A 60 -8.84 12.45 -7.24
C ALA A 60 -8.76 11.07 -7.94
N TRP A 61 -7.79 10.86 -8.83
CA TRP A 61 -7.57 9.56 -9.46
C TRP A 61 -7.13 8.48 -8.47
N ARG A 62 -6.20 8.79 -7.58
CA ARG A 62 -5.79 7.86 -6.52
C ARG A 62 -6.98 7.46 -5.66
N GLN A 63 -7.82 8.42 -5.28
CA GLN A 63 -9.04 8.17 -4.52
C GLN A 63 -10.00 7.26 -5.29
N ALA A 64 -10.29 7.57 -6.55
CA ALA A 64 -11.16 6.77 -7.43
C ALA A 64 -10.74 5.29 -7.47
N VAL A 65 -9.44 5.03 -7.57
CA VAL A 65 -8.88 3.67 -7.52
C VAL A 65 -9.09 3.06 -6.14
N THR A 66 -8.67 3.74 -5.07
CA THR A 66 -8.74 3.17 -3.70
C THR A 66 -10.16 2.89 -3.22
N THR A 67 -11.16 3.59 -3.76
CA THR A 67 -12.57 3.38 -3.42
C THR A 67 -13.26 2.33 -4.31
N SER A 68 -12.62 1.86 -5.38
CA SER A 68 -13.18 0.83 -6.25
C SER A 68 -13.36 -0.52 -5.52
N SER A 69 -14.38 -1.30 -5.90
CA SER A 69 -14.62 -2.66 -5.38
C SER A 69 -13.39 -3.53 -5.57
N LEU A 70 -12.87 -3.54 -6.80
CA LEU A 70 -11.68 -4.29 -7.19
C LEU A 70 -10.50 -4.04 -6.25
N TYR A 71 -10.12 -2.77 -6.05
CA TYR A 71 -8.98 -2.44 -5.20
C TYR A 71 -9.20 -2.93 -3.77
N ARG A 72 -10.38 -2.62 -3.19
CA ARG A 72 -10.70 -2.97 -1.81
C ARG A 72 -10.68 -4.48 -1.57
N GLU A 73 -11.22 -5.27 -2.49
CA GLU A 73 -11.25 -6.73 -2.38
C GLU A 73 -9.85 -7.33 -2.31
N TYR A 74 -8.93 -6.87 -3.16
CA TYR A 74 -7.57 -7.39 -3.17
C TYR A 74 -6.68 -6.84 -2.06
N THR A 75 -6.99 -5.67 -1.50
CA THR A 75 -6.11 -5.00 -0.51
C THR A 75 -6.61 -5.07 0.92
N VAL A 76 -7.78 -5.65 1.20
CA VAL A 76 -8.39 -5.64 2.55
C VAL A 76 -7.48 -6.22 3.64
N ALA A 77 -6.69 -7.22 3.31
CA ALA A 77 -5.78 -7.91 4.24
C ALA A 77 -4.35 -7.32 4.26
N VAL A 78 -4.07 -6.30 3.44
CA VAL A 78 -2.72 -5.74 3.28
C VAL A 78 -2.54 -4.57 4.25
N ILE A 79 -1.50 -4.64 5.09
CA ILE A 79 -1.22 -3.62 6.13
C ILE A 79 -0.09 -2.66 5.68
N ASP A 80 0.63 -2.99 4.60
CA ASP A 80 1.75 -2.18 4.09
C ASP A 80 1.26 -0.91 3.36
N SER A 81 1.18 0.19 4.11
CA SER A 81 0.73 1.49 3.61
C SER A 81 1.58 2.05 2.46
N PRO A 82 2.94 2.00 2.50
CA PRO A 82 3.77 2.34 1.35
C PRO A 82 3.44 1.55 0.08
N LEU A 83 3.31 0.23 0.18
CA LEU A 83 2.97 -0.64 -0.94
C LEU A 83 1.60 -0.30 -1.54
N LEU A 84 0.60 -0.10 -0.68
CA LEU A 84 -0.75 0.29 -1.11
C LEU A 84 -0.77 1.67 -1.78
N ARG A 85 0.03 2.62 -1.28
CA ARG A 85 0.17 3.93 -1.91
C ARG A 85 0.81 3.83 -3.29
N GLU A 86 1.84 3.00 -3.44
CA GLU A 86 2.48 2.77 -4.74
C GLU A 86 1.52 2.08 -5.71
N LEU A 87 0.85 1.01 -5.26
CA LEU A 87 -0.12 0.26 -6.06
C LEU A 87 -1.27 1.15 -6.56
N SER A 88 -1.90 1.92 -5.66
CA SER A 88 -2.97 2.86 -6.06
C SER A 88 -2.47 3.93 -7.04
N SER A 89 -1.22 4.39 -6.89
CA SER A 89 -0.61 5.34 -7.82
C SER A 89 -0.32 4.71 -9.20
N THR A 90 0.17 3.48 -9.23
CA THR A 90 0.42 2.74 -10.48
C THR A 90 -0.87 2.53 -11.26
N LEU A 91 -1.92 2.06 -10.59
CA LEU A 91 -3.24 1.89 -11.21
C LEU A 91 -3.81 3.21 -11.74
N ALA A 92 -3.78 4.27 -10.92
CA ALA A 92 -4.30 5.58 -11.28
C ALA A 92 -3.59 6.20 -12.50
N ASN A 93 -2.28 5.97 -12.65
CA ASN A 93 -1.49 6.60 -13.71
C ASN A 93 -1.40 5.77 -14.99
N ARG A 94 -1.57 4.44 -14.93
CA ARG A 94 -1.25 3.54 -16.06
C ARG A 94 -2.37 2.61 -16.49
N HIS A 95 -3.36 2.35 -15.63
CA HIS A 95 -4.37 1.33 -15.89
C HIS A 95 -5.80 1.90 -15.90
N VAL A 96 -5.94 3.22 -15.84
CA VAL A 96 -7.22 3.90 -16.08
C VAL A 96 -7.42 4.08 -17.58
N HIS A 97 -8.54 3.55 -18.08
CA HIS A 97 -9.00 3.71 -19.45
C HIS A 97 -10.05 4.81 -19.54
N ASP A 98 -10.07 5.47 -20.70
CA ASP A 98 -10.93 6.62 -21.01
C ASP A 98 -10.95 7.69 -19.90
N PRO A 99 -9.77 8.18 -19.45
CA PRO A 99 -9.72 9.12 -18.34
C PRO A 99 -10.34 10.46 -18.71
N GLN A 100 -11.32 10.91 -17.92
CA GLN A 100 -11.98 12.18 -18.08
C GLN A 100 -11.93 13.01 -16.80
N ILE A 101 -11.62 14.30 -16.95
CA ILE A 101 -11.83 15.30 -15.91
C ILE A 101 -13.24 15.85 -16.12
N VAL A 102 -14.18 15.41 -15.28
CA VAL A 102 -15.61 15.76 -15.39
C VAL A 102 -15.85 17.18 -14.90
N GLU A 103 -15.12 17.59 -13.86
CA GLU A 103 -15.24 18.92 -13.29
C GLU A 103 -13.90 19.35 -12.71
N GLN A 104 -13.48 20.58 -13.00
CA GLN A 104 -12.35 21.22 -12.35
C GLN A 104 -12.72 22.65 -12.03
N THR A 105 -12.78 22.99 -10.75
CA THR A 105 -13.15 24.34 -10.31
C THR A 105 -12.09 24.96 -9.42
N GLU A 106 -12.06 26.27 -9.42
CA GLU A 106 -11.19 27.09 -8.59
C GLU A 106 -12.06 28.16 -7.91
N ARG A 107 -12.03 28.17 -6.58
CA ARG A 107 -12.75 29.15 -5.75
C ARG A 107 -11.79 29.71 -4.72
N GLY A 108 -11.29 30.92 -4.97
CA GLY A 108 -10.21 31.50 -4.18
C GLY A 108 -8.97 30.62 -4.27
N ARG A 109 -8.49 30.12 -3.13
CA ARG A 109 -7.35 29.18 -3.06
C ARG A 109 -7.76 27.71 -3.03
N THR A 110 -9.05 27.41 -3.14
CA THR A 110 -9.53 26.01 -3.14
C THR A 110 -9.72 25.53 -4.56
N VAL A 111 -9.06 24.43 -4.91
CA VAL A 111 -9.20 23.74 -6.19
C VAL A 111 -9.96 22.44 -5.94
N SER A 112 -10.97 22.15 -6.75
CA SER A 112 -11.65 20.85 -6.78
C SER A 112 -11.41 20.16 -8.12
N CYS A 113 -11.20 18.86 -8.09
CA CYS A 113 -11.13 18.03 -9.30
C CYS A 113 -12.02 16.80 -9.12
N ARG A 114 -12.90 16.57 -10.09
CA ARG A 114 -13.72 15.37 -10.22
C ARG A 114 -13.33 14.64 -11.49
N VAL A 115 -13.08 13.34 -11.36
CA VAL A 115 -12.59 12.48 -12.43
C VAL A 115 -13.48 11.25 -12.60
N GLN A 116 -13.50 10.71 -13.81
CA GLN A 116 -14.25 9.51 -14.18
C GLN A 116 -13.48 8.73 -15.23
N GLY A 117 -13.42 7.41 -15.08
CA GLY A 117 -12.78 6.51 -16.03
C GLY A 117 -13.12 5.06 -15.72
N TYR A 118 -12.39 4.12 -16.33
CA TYR A 118 -12.63 2.69 -16.17
C TYR A 118 -11.35 1.94 -15.83
N LEU A 119 -11.45 0.94 -14.96
CA LEU A 119 -10.42 -0.08 -14.77
C LEU A 119 -10.84 -1.36 -15.49
N GLN A 120 -9.93 -1.96 -16.26
CA GLN A 120 -10.14 -3.32 -16.77
C GLN A 120 -9.91 -4.31 -15.63
N THR A 121 -10.93 -5.09 -15.28
CA THR A 121 -10.96 -5.98 -14.12
C THR A 121 -9.81 -6.98 -14.15
N ASP A 122 -9.65 -7.73 -15.24
CA ASP A 122 -8.63 -8.78 -15.35
C ASP A 122 -7.19 -8.23 -15.36
N GLU A 123 -6.98 -7.14 -16.10
CA GLU A 123 -5.67 -6.47 -16.16
C GLU A 123 -5.29 -5.88 -14.80
N SER A 124 -6.19 -5.10 -14.22
CA SER A 124 -5.96 -4.45 -12.92
C SER A 124 -5.81 -5.48 -11.80
N ALA A 125 -6.59 -6.56 -11.80
CA ALA A 125 -6.43 -7.68 -10.87
C ALA A 125 -5.08 -8.39 -11.03
N ARG A 126 -4.56 -8.52 -12.27
CA ARG A 126 -3.21 -9.05 -12.51
C ARG A 126 -2.14 -8.11 -11.97
N VAL A 127 -2.27 -6.80 -12.17
CA VAL A 127 -1.33 -5.80 -11.65
C VAL A 127 -1.31 -5.83 -10.12
N ILE A 128 -2.49 -5.79 -9.49
CA ILE A 128 -2.62 -5.86 -8.04
C ILE A 128 -1.99 -7.14 -7.50
N ARG A 129 -2.37 -8.31 -8.03
CA ARG A 129 -1.79 -9.59 -7.59
C ARG A 129 -0.28 -9.63 -7.82
N THR A 130 0.21 -9.16 -8.96
CA THR A 130 1.64 -9.15 -9.26
C THR A 130 2.39 -8.25 -8.29
N GLN A 131 1.90 -7.06 -7.99
CA GLN A 131 2.56 -6.11 -7.09
C GLN A 131 2.37 -6.43 -5.60
N LEU A 132 1.37 -7.23 -5.23
CA LEU A 132 1.23 -7.77 -3.87
C LEU A 132 2.02 -9.08 -3.66
N THR A 133 2.16 -9.90 -4.70
CA THR A 133 2.88 -11.20 -4.65
C THR A 133 4.37 -11.04 -4.92
N SER A 134 4.72 -10.18 -5.87
CA SER A 134 6.06 -9.61 -5.92
C SER A 134 6.09 -8.68 -4.72
N GLY A 135 6.65 -9.14 -3.61
CA GLY A 135 7.04 -8.23 -2.53
C GLY A 135 7.70 -6.98 -3.12
N PRO A 136 7.51 -5.82 -2.48
CA PRO A 136 7.54 -4.49 -3.08
C PRO A 136 8.45 -4.40 -4.31
N LEU A 137 7.85 -4.06 -5.46
CA LEU A 137 8.56 -3.56 -6.64
C LEU A 137 9.66 -2.64 -6.13
N ALA A 138 10.90 -2.92 -6.54
CA ALA A 138 12.10 -2.23 -6.08
C ALA A 138 12.00 -0.72 -6.39
N THR A 139 11.29 0.01 -5.54
CA THR A 139 11.35 1.45 -5.40
C THR A 139 12.49 1.75 -4.45
N GLU A 140 13.34 2.69 -4.84
CA GLU A 140 14.48 3.19 -4.08
C GLU A 140 14.09 3.41 -2.60
N GLY A 141 14.58 2.53 -1.73
CA GLY A 141 14.21 2.53 -0.32
C GLY A 141 14.20 1.16 0.34
N MET A 142 14.87 0.16 -0.24
CA MET A 142 15.20 -1.09 0.43
C MET A 142 15.68 -0.80 1.86
N ASP A 143 15.05 -1.45 2.85
CA ASP A 143 15.20 -1.16 4.28
C ASP A 143 16.67 -0.97 4.68
N GLN A 144 16.92 0.02 5.53
CA GLN A 144 18.25 0.44 5.94
C GLN A 144 18.27 0.70 7.45
N ASN A 145 19.27 0.16 8.13
CA ASN A 145 19.60 0.53 9.51
C ASN A 145 20.98 1.23 9.55
N ARG A 146 21.54 1.45 10.75
CA ARG A 146 22.83 2.14 10.89
C ARG A 146 24.03 1.33 10.36
N ALA A 147 23.87 0.02 10.21
CA ALA A 147 24.94 -0.92 9.87
C ALA A 147 24.81 -1.55 8.48
N LEU A 148 23.58 -1.67 7.96
CA LEU A 148 23.24 -2.38 6.73
C LEU A 148 22.23 -1.60 5.91
N ARG A 149 22.33 -1.77 4.59
CA ARG A 149 21.33 -1.34 3.60
C ARG A 149 20.97 -2.53 2.74
N LEU A 150 19.70 -2.89 2.66
CA LEU A 150 19.27 -3.88 1.68
C LEU A 150 19.40 -3.27 0.27
N LEU A 151 19.81 -4.05 -0.72
CA LEU A 151 19.94 -3.59 -2.11
C LEU A 151 18.93 -4.24 -3.05
N THR A 152 18.74 -5.56 -2.93
CA THR A 152 17.81 -6.32 -3.79
C THR A 152 17.36 -7.59 -3.07
N VAL A 153 16.10 -7.98 -3.25
CA VAL A 153 15.60 -9.30 -2.83
C VAL A 153 14.95 -9.98 -4.02
N LYS A 154 15.36 -11.22 -4.32
CA LYS A 154 14.81 -12.01 -5.44
C LYS A 154 14.55 -13.45 -4.99
N GLU A 155 13.37 -13.97 -5.27
CA GLU A 155 13.06 -15.40 -5.14
C GLU A 155 13.35 -16.10 -6.48
N ASP A 156 14.01 -17.25 -6.45
CA ASP A 156 14.18 -18.12 -7.61
C ASP A 156 13.08 -19.20 -7.70
N ALA A 157 13.01 -19.90 -8.83
CA ALA A 157 12.00 -20.94 -9.06
C ALA A 157 12.10 -22.14 -8.10
N SER A 158 13.21 -22.27 -7.36
CA SER A 158 13.40 -23.31 -6.34
C SER A 158 12.95 -22.87 -4.94
N GLY A 159 12.42 -21.65 -4.80
CA GLY A 159 12.00 -21.08 -3.52
C GLY A 159 13.16 -20.57 -2.67
N ILE A 160 14.33 -20.33 -3.26
CA ILE A 160 15.46 -19.70 -2.58
C ILE A 160 15.35 -18.19 -2.76
N ILE A 161 15.38 -17.47 -1.64
CA ILE A 161 15.33 -16.01 -1.59
C ILE A 161 16.78 -15.51 -1.48
N ALA A 162 17.26 -14.88 -2.54
CA ALA A 162 18.55 -14.19 -2.59
C ALA A 162 18.39 -12.74 -2.14
N ILE A 163 18.99 -12.39 -1.02
CA ILE A 163 18.96 -11.07 -0.39
C ILE A 163 20.35 -10.44 -0.56
N GLN A 164 20.44 -9.44 -1.43
CA GLN A 164 21.65 -8.64 -1.60
C GLN A 164 21.62 -7.46 -0.64
N TYR A 165 22.70 -7.25 0.10
CA TYR A 165 22.82 -6.17 1.09
C TYR A 165 24.22 -5.55 1.05
N GLN A 166 24.30 -4.30 1.50
CA GLN A 166 25.51 -3.52 1.63
C GLN A 166 25.79 -3.23 3.10
N ALA A 167 27.04 -3.43 3.52
CA ALA A 167 27.50 -2.97 4.83
C ALA A 167 27.73 -1.45 4.79
N LEU A 168 27.15 -0.71 5.74
CA LEU A 168 27.38 0.73 5.94
C LEU A 168 28.44 1.00 7.01
N LYS A 169 28.67 0.01 7.88
CA LYS A 169 29.69 0.01 8.92
C LYS A 169 30.50 -1.28 8.85
N ARG A 170 31.64 -1.29 9.54
CA ARG A 170 32.39 -2.52 9.77
C ARG A 170 31.61 -3.43 10.71
N LEU A 171 31.22 -4.62 10.24
CA LEU A 171 30.27 -5.49 10.96
C LEU A 171 30.87 -6.21 12.18
N ASP A 172 32.19 -6.34 12.23
CA ASP A 172 32.99 -6.90 13.33
C ASP A 172 33.03 -5.97 14.55
N TRP A 173 32.88 -4.66 14.34
CA TRP A 173 32.84 -3.63 15.39
C TRP A 173 31.45 -3.40 15.99
N LEU A 174 30.43 -4.07 15.47
CA LEU A 174 29.08 -4.02 16.02
C LEU A 174 29.04 -4.79 17.34
N GLY A 175 29.27 -4.07 18.44
CA GLY A 175 29.26 -4.60 19.81
C GLY A 175 30.52 -4.30 20.63
N THR A 176 31.62 -3.87 20.00
CA THR A 176 32.82 -3.43 20.73
C THR A 176 32.55 -2.05 21.32
N HIS A 177 32.28 -2.00 22.63
CA HIS A 177 31.89 -0.79 23.35
C HIS A 177 32.95 0.31 23.28
N TYR A 178 32.77 1.27 22.38
CA TYR A 178 33.22 2.64 22.58
C TYR A 178 31.98 3.52 22.46
N GLN A 179 31.54 4.07 23.59
CA GLN A 179 30.37 4.94 23.79
C GLN A 179 29.03 4.19 23.87
N GLY A 180 28.35 4.32 25.01
CA GLY A 180 27.07 3.69 25.38
C GLY A 180 25.86 4.07 24.50
N GLY A 181 25.95 3.85 23.20
CA GLY A 181 24.85 3.90 22.25
C GLY A 181 24.15 2.55 22.11
N LEU A 182 22.91 2.59 21.60
CA LEU A 182 22.10 1.41 21.25
C LEU A 182 22.95 0.31 20.60
N ARG A 183 22.73 -0.95 21.00
CA ARG A 183 23.36 -2.12 20.36
C ARG A 183 22.98 -2.15 18.89
N GLU A 184 23.92 -1.79 18.03
CA GLU A 184 23.72 -1.89 16.58
C GLU A 184 23.75 -3.36 16.18
N SER A 185 22.69 -3.83 15.54
CA SER A 185 22.59 -5.21 15.06
C SER A 185 22.68 -5.25 13.55
N ALA A 186 23.43 -6.23 13.04
CA ALA A 186 23.57 -6.50 11.61
C ALA A 186 22.82 -7.79 11.28
N ASP A 187 21.53 -7.79 11.60
CA ASP A 187 20.65 -8.92 11.39
C ASP A 187 19.59 -8.57 10.36
N ILE A 188 19.47 -9.47 9.39
CA ILE A 188 18.44 -9.45 8.37
C ILE A 188 17.35 -10.42 8.83
N MET A 189 16.14 -9.91 8.93
CA MET A 189 14.97 -10.68 9.32
C MET A 189 14.16 -11.05 8.08
N VAL A 190 13.66 -12.28 8.05
CA VAL A 190 12.77 -12.78 7.00
C VAL A 190 11.53 -13.35 7.65
N ASP A 191 10.40 -12.70 7.44
CA ASP A 191 9.09 -13.18 7.85
C ASP A 191 8.45 -13.94 6.69
N PHE A 192 7.87 -15.11 6.98
CA PHE A 192 7.18 -15.96 6.04
C PHE A 192 5.70 -16.02 6.39
N TYR A 193 4.85 -15.85 5.39
CA TYR A 193 3.40 -15.85 5.57
C TYR A 193 2.74 -16.97 4.75
N ASP A 194 1.63 -17.49 5.26
CA ASP A 194 0.82 -18.51 4.59
C ASP A 194 -0.11 -17.90 3.51
N GLU A 195 -0.98 -18.74 2.94
CA GLU A 195 -1.94 -18.33 1.92
C GLU A 195 -3.02 -17.37 2.43
N GLN A 196 -3.29 -17.40 3.73
CA GLN A 196 -4.23 -16.51 4.40
C GLN A 196 -3.55 -15.21 4.87
N GLY A 197 -2.24 -15.07 4.65
CA GLY A 197 -1.46 -13.90 5.06
C GLY A 197 -1.08 -13.91 6.55
N LEU A 198 -1.19 -15.04 7.24
CA LEU A 198 -0.77 -15.17 8.63
C LEU A 198 0.73 -15.45 8.70
N LEU A 199 1.40 -14.85 9.69
CA LEU A 199 2.82 -15.08 9.94
C LEU A 199 3.03 -16.53 10.36
N MET A 200 3.72 -17.30 9.52
CA MET A 200 4.09 -18.68 9.80
C MET A 200 5.37 -18.74 10.62
N LYS A 201 6.39 -17.97 10.21
CA LYS A 201 7.74 -18.07 10.75
C LYS A 201 8.50 -16.79 10.53
N THR A 202 9.30 -16.41 11.51
CA THR A 202 10.33 -15.37 11.39
C THR A 202 11.69 -16.00 11.55
N GLU A 203 12.57 -15.77 10.59
CA GLU A 203 13.96 -16.23 10.64
C GLU A 203 14.92 -15.04 10.71
N ARG A 204 15.96 -15.21 11.52
CA ARG A 204 17.02 -14.23 11.72
C ARG A 204 18.28 -14.72 11.05
N TYR A 205 18.83 -13.87 10.20
CA TYR A 205 20.05 -14.13 9.49
C TYR A 205 21.10 -13.08 9.88
N PRO A 206 22.17 -13.48 10.58
CA PRO A 206 23.28 -12.58 10.82
C PRO A 206 23.94 -12.25 9.48
N ALA A 207 24.19 -10.97 9.21
CA ALA A 207 24.85 -10.51 7.99
C ALA A 207 26.35 -10.82 7.95
N ARG A 208 26.87 -11.56 8.95
CA ARG A 208 28.28 -11.99 9.06
C ARG A 208 28.46 -13.28 8.26
N ARG A 209 29.49 -13.37 7.40
CA ARG A 209 29.70 -14.57 6.57
C ARG A 209 30.25 -15.76 7.35
N THR A 210 30.89 -15.53 8.49
CA THR A 210 31.40 -16.58 9.37
C THR A 210 30.63 -16.61 10.69
N VAL A 211 30.30 -17.82 11.16
CA VAL A 211 29.62 -18.04 12.46
C VAL A 211 30.45 -17.49 13.63
N THR A 212 31.78 -17.46 13.47
CA THR A 212 32.74 -16.92 14.44
C THR A 212 32.85 -15.40 14.42
N GLY A 213 32.35 -14.72 13.37
CA GLY A 213 32.39 -13.26 13.27
C GLY A 213 33.71 -12.67 12.78
N ASP A 214 34.64 -13.50 12.32
CA ASP A 214 35.96 -13.08 11.80
C ASP A 214 35.90 -12.40 10.41
N ASP A 215 34.72 -12.43 9.76
CA ASP A 215 34.54 -11.80 8.45
C ASP A 215 34.39 -10.27 8.58
N VAL A 216 35.42 -9.56 8.12
CA VAL A 216 35.47 -8.09 8.12
C VAL A 216 34.75 -7.58 6.87
N MET A 217 33.41 -7.50 6.94
CA MET A 217 32.66 -6.71 5.96
C MET A 217 32.91 -5.23 6.22
N ASN A 218 33.72 -4.62 5.35
CA ASN A 218 34.00 -3.18 5.38
C ASN A 218 32.80 -2.35 4.87
N PRO A 219 32.68 -1.08 5.29
CA PRO A 219 31.72 -0.16 4.69
C PRO A 219 31.81 -0.15 3.15
N GLY A 220 30.67 -0.22 2.49
CA GLY A 220 30.54 -0.33 1.04
C GLY A 220 30.55 -1.77 0.50
N ALA A 221 31.02 -2.76 1.27
CA ALA A 221 31.05 -4.15 0.83
C ALA A 221 29.63 -4.71 0.62
N ILE A 222 29.45 -5.47 -0.46
CA ILE A 222 28.18 -6.06 -0.84
C ILE A 222 28.26 -7.58 -0.64
N ALA A 223 27.23 -8.15 -0.06
CA ALA A 223 27.09 -9.59 0.12
C ALA A 223 25.69 -10.07 -0.27
N VAL A 224 25.58 -11.39 -0.44
CA VAL A 224 24.33 -12.07 -0.77
C VAL A 224 24.06 -13.13 0.29
N LEU A 225 22.92 -12.99 0.95
CA LEU A 225 22.36 -13.97 1.85
C LEU A 225 21.34 -14.82 1.08
N LYS A 226 21.35 -16.14 1.31
CA LYS A 226 20.34 -17.05 0.77
C LYS A 226 19.47 -17.58 1.90
N ALA A 227 18.18 -17.32 1.82
CA ALA A 227 17.16 -17.88 2.71
C ALA A 227 16.31 -18.89 1.94
N THR A 228 15.88 -19.96 2.60
CA THR A 228 15.01 -20.97 1.96
C THR A 228 13.57 -20.74 2.38
N LYS A 229 12.66 -20.61 1.42
CA LYS A 229 11.24 -20.45 1.71
C LYS A 229 10.68 -21.77 2.27
N PRO A 230 10.05 -21.76 3.46
CA PRO A 230 9.48 -22.96 4.05
C PRO A 230 8.27 -23.44 3.24
N ALA A 231 8.06 -24.76 3.23
CA ALA A 231 6.90 -25.36 2.58
C ALA A 231 5.59 -24.81 3.19
N GLY A 232 4.66 -24.40 2.33
CA GLY A 232 3.39 -23.78 2.73
C GLY A 232 3.41 -22.26 2.79
N SER A 233 4.59 -21.62 2.80
CA SER A 233 4.68 -20.16 2.67
C SER A 233 4.30 -19.72 1.26
N LYS A 234 3.46 -18.68 1.15
CA LYS A 234 3.12 -18.03 -0.12
C LYS A 234 3.90 -16.76 -0.32
N THR A 235 4.00 -15.92 0.71
CA THR A 235 4.68 -14.63 0.64
C THR A 235 5.73 -14.49 1.75
N TYR A 236 6.63 -13.52 1.60
CA TYR A 236 7.67 -13.23 2.57
C TYR A 236 7.95 -11.73 2.66
N ARG A 237 8.53 -11.31 3.78
CA ARG A 237 8.98 -9.92 4.01
C ARG A 237 10.39 -9.94 4.56
N VAL A 238 11.29 -9.20 3.91
CA VAL A 238 12.67 -9.01 4.39
C VAL A 238 12.81 -7.62 4.99
N TRP A 239 13.40 -7.53 6.17
CA TRP A 239 13.59 -6.27 6.90
C TRP A 239 14.85 -6.30 7.78
N LEU A 240 15.31 -5.13 8.22
CA LEU A 240 16.46 -4.96 9.10
C LEU A 240 16.00 -4.55 10.50
N VAL A 241 16.64 -5.14 11.51
CA VAL A 241 16.43 -4.71 12.90
C VAL A 241 16.95 -3.27 13.07
N LYS A 242 16.12 -2.39 13.64
CA LYS A 242 16.42 -0.95 13.80
C LYS A 242 17.02 -0.61 15.16
#